data_AF-A0A2E3NLG6-F1
#
_entry.id   AF-A0A2E3NLG6-F1
#
_cell.length_a   1.000
_cell.length_b   1.000
_cell.length_c   1.000
_cell.angle_alpha   90.00
_cell.angle_beta   90.00
_cell.angle_gamma   90.00
#
_symmetry.space_group_name_H-M   'P 1'
#
loop_
_entity.id
_entity.type
_entity.pdbx_description
1 polymer ?
#
loop_
_entity_poly.entity_id
_entity_poly.type
_entity_poly.pdbx_seq_one_letter_code
_entity_poly.pdbx_strand_id
1 'polypeptide(L)'
;MTMRRSGRKRENPATCWNPVRNSMLRTNSRRFASFTRVWAGRFGPHTALLVPPSPQRNMSQRPDTKVDRDIGPLRETVLRMARLSEAILDKSLQAIWERDPALSLEVKADDIAIDRLDVEIDHTVLRILALDAPVASDLRLVVAVKSIATDLERVGDIARNIAGCARRLSEVPEIGLPPELHSLADDSRAALRNAVQSFADLDPDAARNVLEADDKIDEKEDELIRSSINRLEDEPDETRQQIDLIFVAQHLERIGDHATNIAEEVVLAAEATNLKHSGKLGTQ
;
A
#
# COMPACT_ATOMS: atom_id res chain seq x y z
N MET A 1 32.24 33.27 62.14
CA MET A 1 30.93 33.05 62.78
C MET A 1 30.42 31.68 62.35
N THR A 2 30.20 30.83 63.34
CA THR A 2 29.79 29.43 63.27
C THR A 2 28.36 29.23 62.74
N MET A 3 28.08 28.11 62.06
CA MET A 3 27.28 26.97 62.58
C MET A 3 26.47 26.21 61.50
N ARG A 4 26.73 24.91 61.53
CA ARG A 4 26.02 23.71 61.01
C ARG A 4 24.53 23.59 61.40
N ARG A 5 23.87 22.61 60.74
CA ARG A 5 22.67 21.78 61.08
C ARG A 5 21.35 22.27 60.46
N SER A 6 20.41 21.42 60.05
CA SER A 6 20.23 19.95 60.09
C SER A 6 19.04 19.58 59.21
N GLY A 7 19.03 18.38 58.64
CA GLY A 7 17.85 17.81 58.00
C GLY A 7 16.72 17.46 58.97
N ARG A 8 15.54 17.21 58.40
CA ARG A 8 14.51 16.36 59.01
C ARG A 8 13.60 15.77 57.92
N LYS A 9 13.51 14.43 57.92
CA LYS A 9 12.48 13.60 57.26
C LYS A 9 11.10 13.88 57.86
N ARG A 10 10.04 13.67 57.07
CA ARG A 10 8.77 12.95 57.36
C ARG A 10 7.76 13.25 56.23
N GLU A 11 7.45 12.26 55.40
CA GLU A 11 6.24 11.41 55.45
C GLU A 11 5.05 12.03 54.68
N ASN A 12 4.68 11.35 53.60
CA ASN A 12 3.45 11.46 52.81
C ASN A 12 2.31 10.76 53.60
N PRO A 13 1.02 11.12 53.46
CA PRO A 13 0.23 10.44 52.41
C PRO A 13 -1.01 11.20 51.87
N ALA A 14 -1.47 10.74 50.69
CA ALA A 14 -2.84 10.86 50.15
C ALA A 14 -3.23 12.26 49.64
N THR A 15 -3.87 12.50 48.50
CA THR A 15 -4.85 11.79 47.65
C THR A 15 -4.83 12.54 46.29
N CYS A 16 -4.76 11.92 45.12
CA CYS A 16 -5.89 11.42 44.36
C CYS A 16 -5.33 10.91 43.03
N TRP A 17 -5.64 9.67 42.66
CA TRP A 17 -5.99 9.18 41.31
C TRP A 17 -5.92 7.65 41.41
N ASN A 18 -7.11 7.07 41.61
CA ASN A 18 -7.33 5.65 41.85
C ASN A 18 -7.46 4.94 40.49
N PRO A 19 -6.69 3.86 40.24
CA PRO A 19 -6.93 2.93 39.14
C PRO A 19 -7.89 1.84 39.60
N VAL A 20 -9.02 1.65 38.92
CA VAL A 20 -9.87 0.48 39.16
C VAL A 20 -9.33 -0.68 38.33
N ARG A 21 -8.42 -1.46 38.93
CA ARG A 21 -8.32 -2.90 38.69
C ARG A 21 -9.44 -3.57 39.49
N ASN A 22 -10.21 -4.45 38.85
CA ASN A 22 -10.95 -5.46 39.58
C ASN A 22 -10.60 -6.84 39.01
N SER A 23 -9.92 -7.62 39.84
CA SER A 23 -9.70 -9.04 39.68
C SER A 23 -10.95 -9.80 40.09
N MET A 24 -11.52 -10.62 39.21
CA MET A 24 -12.28 -11.79 39.62
C MET A 24 -11.89 -12.99 38.75
N LEU A 25 -10.90 -13.74 39.24
CA LEU A 25 -10.75 -15.16 38.94
C LEU A 25 -11.76 -15.91 39.80
N ARG A 26 -12.74 -16.58 39.17
CA ARG A 26 -13.05 -18.01 39.33
C ARG A 26 -14.48 -18.33 38.88
N THR A 27 -14.60 -19.52 38.29
CA THR A 27 -15.82 -20.23 37.86
C THR A 27 -16.43 -19.62 36.60
N ASN A 28 -16.65 -20.33 35.50
CA ASN A 28 -17.35 -21.61 35.41
C ASN A 28 -17.04 -22.30 34.07
N SER A 29 -16.31 -23.40 34.12
CA SER A 29 -16.31 -24.44 33.09
C SER A 29 -17.72 -24.99 32.95
N ARG A 30 -18.41 -24.66 31.85
CA ARG A 30 -19.53 -25.40 31.20
C ARG A 30 -20.43 -24.40 30.49
N ARG A 31 -20.27 -24.32 29.15
CA ARG A 31 -21.35 -24.14 28.15
C ARG A 31 -20.72 -24.03 26.74
N PHE A 32 -19.95 -25.06 26.38
CA PHE A 32 -19.68 -25.42 24.98
C PHE A 32 -20.35 -26.78 24.76
N ALA A 33 -21.67 -26.75 24.58
CA ALA A 33 -22.47 -27.93 24.21
C ALA A 33 -23.87 -27.46 23.82
N SER A 34 -24.07 -27.08 22.56
CA SER A 34 -25.37 -27.17 21.87
C SER A 34 -25.29 -26.49 20.50
N PHE A 35 -24.57 -27.09 19.54
CA PHE A 35 -24.96 -27.00 18.12
C PHE A 35 -24.30 -28.12 17.30
N THR A 36 -24.39 -29.36 17.78
CA THR A 36 -24.12 -30.57 16.99
C THR A 36 -25.24 -31.56 17.23
N ARG A 37 -26.43 -31.32 16.65
CA ARG A 37 -27.49 -32.33 16.64
C ARG A 37 -28.55 -32.08 15.55
N VAL A 38 -28.14 -32.06 14.28
CA VAL A 38 -29.09 -32.23 13.13
C VAL A 38 -28.57 -33.18 12.03
N TRP A 39 -27.31 -33.64 12.04
CA TRP A 39 -26.84 -34.56 10.99
C TRP A 39 -25.93 -35.66 11.55
N ALA A 40 -26.51 -36.59 12.31
CA ALA A 40 -25.84 -37.81 12.74
C ALA A 40 -26.85 -38.96 12.74
N GLY A 41 -26.92 -39.67 11.60
CA GLY A 41 -27.80 -40.81 11.47
C GLY A 41 -27.61 -41.67 10.22
N ARG A 42 -26.47 -41.62 9.52
CA ARG A 42 -26.32 -42.49 8.33
C ARG A 42 -24.93 -43.06 7.97
N PHE A 43 -23.84 -42.84 8.72
CA PHE A 43 -22.56 -43.42 8.31
C PHE A 43 -21.80 -44.05 9.48
N GLY A 44 -21.46 -45.34 9.30
CA GLY A 44 -20.66 -46.17 10.20
C GLY A 44 -19.16 -45.85 10.17
N PRO A 45 -18.32 -46.64 10.84
CA PRO A 45 -16.98 -46.22 11.24
C PRO A 45 -16.00 -46.14 10.07
N HIS A 46 -15.27 -45.02 10.03
CA HIS A 46 -13.99 -44.73 9.37
C HIS A 46 -13.58 -45.63 8.19
N THR A 47 -13.96 -45.20 6.99
CA THR A 47 -13.14 -45.43 5.79
C THR A 47 -12.29 -44.18 5.59
N ALA A 48 -10.97 -44.30 5.68
CA ALA A 48 -10.06 -43.24 5.26
C ALA A 48 -10.32 -42.94 3.78
N LEU A 49 -10.87 -41.77 3.48
CA LEU A 49 -10.95 -41.26 2.12
C LEU A 49 -9.51 -40.98 1.66
N LEU A 50 -8.94 -41.91 0.90
CA LEU A 50 -7.81 -41.63 0.03
C LEU A 50 -8.24 -40.52 -0.92
N VAL A 51 -7.75 -39.30 -0.69
CA VAL A 51 -7.78 -38.24 -1.69
C VAL A 51 -6.86 -38.71 -2.82
N PRO A 52 -7.37 -39.02 -4.03
CA PRO A 52 -6.49 -39.39 -5.12
C PRO A 52 -5.57 -38.20 -5.43
N PRO A 53 -4.29 -38.42 -5.75
CA PRO A 53 -3.42 -37.34 -6.19
C PRO A 53 -4.06 -36.64 -7.39
N SER A 54 -4.11 -35.31 -7.33
CA SER A 54 -4.58 -34.47 -8.42
C SER A 54 -3.87 -34.89 -9.71
N PRO A 55 -4.58 -35.17 -10.81
CA PRO A 55 -3.91 -35.45 -12.08
C PRO A 55 -3.08 -34.22 -12.44
N GLN A 56 -1.77 -34.40 -12.61
CA GLN A 56 -0.88 -33.39 -13.17
C GLN A 56 -1.30 -33.16 -14.61
N ARG A 57 -2.26 -32.24 -14.79
CA ARG A 57 -2.75 -31.84 -16.10
C ARG A 57 -1.70 -30.89 -16.68
N ASN A 58 -1.08 -31.31 -17.77
CA ASN A 58 -0.11 -30.51 -18.51
C ASN A 58 -0.73 -29.13 -18.82
N MET A 59 -0.19 -28.06 -18.22
CA MET A 59 -0.75 -26.70 -18.28
C MET A 59 -0.76 -26.09 -19.68
N SER A 60 -0.07 -26.71 -20.64
CA SER A 60 0.10 -26.21 -22.00
C SER A 60 -1.12 -26.32 -22.91
N GLN A 61 -2.25 -26.90 -22.44
CA GLN A 61 -3.47 -27.02 -23.25
C GLN A 61 -4.75 -26.88 -22.40
N ARG A 62 -5.00 -25.68 -21.84
CA ARG A 62 -6.36 -25.27 -21.46
C ARG A 62 -7.07 -24.75 -22.72
N PRO A 63 -8.29 -25.22 -23.06
CA PRO A 63 -9.05 -24.61 -24.14
C PRO A 63 -9.35 -23.15 -23.78
N ASP A 64 -9.14 -22.22 -24.72
CA ASP A 64 -9.39 -20.78 -24.57
C ASP A 64 -10.82 -20.53 -24.10
N THR A 65 -10.97 -20.32 -22.78
CA THR A 65 -12.28 -20.17 -22.15
C THR A 65 -12.80 -18.75 -22.34
N LYS A 66 -14.11 -18.56 -22.15
CA LYS A 66 -14.66 -17.19 -22.16
C LYS A 66 -13.97 -16.30 -21.09
N VAL A 67 -13.60 -16.89 -19.95
CA VAL A 67 -12.83 -16.25 -18.88
C VAL A 67 -11.48 -15.74 -19.41
N ASP A 68 -10.74 -16.57 -20.16
CA ASP A 68 -9.44 -16.18 -20.73
C ASP A 68 -9.57 -14.98 -21.69
N ARG A 69 -10.66 -14.95 -22.48
CA ARG A 69 -10.96 -13.84 -23.40
C ARG A 69 -11.35 -12.53 -22.71
N ASP A 70 -11.91 -12.58 -21.51
CA ASP A 70 -12.33 -11.38 -20.75
C ASP A 70 -11.21 -10.88 -19.81
N ILE A 71 -10.34 -11.76 -19.28
CA ILE A 71 -9.22 -11.38 -18.39
C ILE A 71 -8.10 -10.66 -19.14
N GLY A 72 -7.74 -11.10 -20.35
CA GLY A 72 -6.69 -10.46 -21.15
C GLY A 72 -6.94 -8.96 -21.39
N PRO A 73 -8.12 -8.57 -21.92
CA PRO A 73 -8.50 -7.17 -22.08
C PRO A 73 -8.54 -6.39 -20.76
N LEU A 74 -9.02 -7.02 -19.68
CA LEU A 74 -9.03 -6.39 -18.36
C LEU A 74 -7.60 -6.04 -17.89
N ARG A 75 -6.62 -6.95 -18.05
CA ARG A 75 -5.21 -6.68 -17.75
C ARG A 75 -4.67 -5.52 -18.59
N GLU A 76 -4.99 -5.46 -19.88
CA GLU A 76 -4.56 -4.35 -20.74
C GLU A 76 -5.16 -3.00 -20.28
N THR A 77 -6.42 -2.98 -19.82
CA THR A 77 -7.02 -1.76 -19.26
C THR A 77 -6.28 -1.30 -18.00
N VAL A 78 -5.89 -2.22 -17.11
CA VAL A 78 -5.08 -1.90 -15.92
C VAL A 78 -3.69 -1.39 -16.32
N LEU A 79 -3.02 -2.03 -17.29
CA LEU A 79 -1.71 -1.56 -17.78
C LEU A 79 -1.81 -0.19 -18.46
N ARG A 80 -2.93 0.12 -19.10
CA ARG A 80 -3.23 1.48 -19.61
C ARG A 80 -3.37 2.48 -18.46
N MET A 81 -4.08 2.11 -17.39
CA MET A 81 -4.21 2.94 -16.19
C MET A 81 -2.83 3.17 -15.55
N ALA A 82 -2.00 2.13 -15.43
CA ALA A 82 -0.66 2.23 -14.88
C ALA A 82 0.24 3.20 -15.66
N ARG A 83 0.21 3.16 -16.99
CA ARG A 83 0.94 4.13 -17.84
C ARG A 83 0.49 5.57 -17.59
N LEU A 84 -0.81 5.80 -17.35
CA LEU A 84 -1.30 7.13 -17.00
C LEU A 84 -0.86 7.55 -15.59
N SER A 85 -0.91 6.62 -14.62
CA SER A 85 -0.43 6.84 -13.25
C SER A 85 1.07 7.16 -13.18
N GLU A 86 1.90 6.51 -14.00
CA GLU A 86 3.32 6.87 -14.13
C GLU A 86 3.50 8.26 -14.79
N ALA A 87 2.75 8.55 -15.85
CA ALA A 87 2.86 9.82 -16.57
C ALA A 87 2.41 11.03 -15.73
N ILE A 88 1.36 10.88 -14.94
CA ILE A 88 0.87 11.95 -14.05
C ILE A 88 1.86 12.20 -12.89
N LEU A 89 2.50 11.14 -12.36
CA LEU A 89 3.56 11.28 -11.36
C LEU A 89 4.76 12.03 -11.94
N ASP A 90 5.23 11.62 -13.13
CA ASP A 90 6.33 12.29 -13.84
C ASP A 90 6.03 13.78 -14.08
N LYS A 91 4.81 14.09 -14.54
CA LYS A 91 4.38 15.47 -14.78
C LYS A 91 4.28 16.27 -13.47
N SER A 92 3.80 15.66 -12.39
CA SER A 92 3.71 16.32 -11.08
C SER A 92 5.08 16.69 -10.52
N LEU A 93 6.09 15.85 -10.75
CA LEU A 93 7.48 16.11 -10.39
C LEU A 93 8.11 17.17 -11.29
N GLN A 94 7.85 17.11 -12.60
CA GLN A 94 8.29 18.15 -13.55
C GLN A 94 7.76 19.54 -13.15
N ALA A 95 6.50 19.63 -12.68
CA ALA A 95 5.93 20.86 -12.17
C ALA A 95 6.73 21.45 -10.98
N ILE A 96 7.36 20.60 -10.15
CA ILE A 96 8.25 21.05 -9.07
C ILE A 96 9.58 21.53 -9.65
N TRP A 97 10.21 20.73 -10.50
CA TRP A 97 11.53 21.02 -11.07
C TRP A 97 11.56 22.30 -11.90
N GLU A 98 10.52 22.52 -12.69
CA GLU A 98 10.41 23.67 -13.59
C GLU A 98 9.66 24.84 -12.95
N ARG A 99 9.09 24.63 -11.76
CA ARG A 99 8.23 25.60 -11.05
C ARG A 99 7.09 26.10 -11.95
N ASP A 100 6.55 25.22 -12.81
CA ASP A 100 5.51 25.55 -13.77
C ASP A 100 4.10 25.21 -13.23
N PRO A 101 3.28 26.21 -12.88
CA PRO A 101 1.91 25.97 -12.41
C PRO A 101 0.96 25.46 -13.52
N ALA A 102 1.31 25.61 -14.80
CA ALA A 102 0.50 25.06 -15.89
C ALA A 102 0.48 23.53 -15.88
N LEU A 103 1.64 22.90 -15.62
CA LEU A 103 1.75 21.44 -15.46
C LEU A 103 0.87 20.92 -14.32
N SER A 104 0.70 21.69 -13.24
CA SER A 104 -0.20 21.34 -12.13
C SER A 104 -1.67 21.27 -12.54
N LEU A 105 -2.11 22.16 -13.45
CA LEU A 105 -3.47 22.15 -13.99
C LEU A 105 -3.68 20.96 -14.94
N GLU A 106 -2.68 20.62 -15.74
CA GLU A 106 -2.73 19.44 -16.60
C GLU A 106 -2.81 18.14 -15.81
N VAL A 107 -2.01 17.99 -14.74
CA VAL A 107 -2.07 16.85 -13.82
C VAL A 107 -3.51 16.60 -13.35
N LYS A 108 -4.18 17.66 -12.90
CA LYS A 108 -5.58 17.57 -12.45
C LYS A 108 -6.55 17.14 -13.56
N ALA A 109 -6.28 17.50 -14.81
CA ALA A 109 -7.12 17.09 -15.94
C ALA A 109 -6.87 15.62 -16.32
N ASP A 110 -5.62 15.17 -16.30
CA ASP A 110 -5.22 13.81 -16.66
C ASP A 110 -5.70 12.78 -15.63
N ASP A 111 -5.73 13.17 -14.37
CA ASP A 111 -6.26 12.38 -13.25
C ASP A 111 -7.70 11.88 -13.48
N ILE A 112 -8.56 12.69 -14.11
CA ILE A 112 -9.94 12.28 -14.48
C ILE A 112 -9.94 11.05 -15.40
N ALA A 113 -8.90 10.87 -16.22
CA ALA A 113 -8.79 9.68 -17.06
C ALA A 113 -8.51 8.42 -16.24
N ILE A 114 -7.76 8.53 -15.13
CA ILE A 114 -7.49 7.43 -14.20
C ILE A 114 -8.78 7.01 -13.49
N ASP A 115 -9.55 7.98 -12.95
CA ASP A 115 -10.85 7.73 -12.31
C ASP A 115 -11.81 6.96 -13.23
N ARG A 116 -11.86 7.36 -14.51
CA ARG A 116 -12.72 6.69 -15.51
C ARG A 116 -12.30 5.24 -15.75
N LEU A 117 -11.00 4.97 -15.74
CA LEU A 117 -10.48 3.61 -15.91
C LEU A 117 -10.77 2.74 -14.69
N ASP A 118 -10.66 3.28 -13.46
CA ASP A 118 -11.03 2.53 -12.26
C ASP A 118 -12.50 2.09 -12.30
N VAL A 119 -13.41 2.98 -12.70
CA VAL A 119 -14.83 2.66 -12.89
C VAL A 119 -15.05 1.61 -13.99
N GLU A 120 -14.33 1.71 -15.12
CA GLU A 120 -14.37 0.71 -16.20
C GLU A 120 -13.91 -0.67 -15.72
N ILE A 121 -12.83 -0.71 -14.95
CA ILE A 121 -12.25 -1.91 -14.35
C ILE A 121 -13.25 -2.53 -13.37
N ASP A 122 -13.87 -1.74 -12.50
CA ASP A 122 -14.89 -2.20 -11.54
C ASP A 122 -16.06 -2.90 -12.23
N HIS A 123 -16.61 -2.27 -13.26
CA HIS A 123 -17.70 -2.86 -14.03
C HIS A 123 -17.28 -4.17 -14.70
N THR A 124 -16.06 -4.22 -15.23
CA THR A 124 -15.53 -5.42 -15.91
C THR A 124 -15.27 -6.56 -14.94
N VAL A 125 -14.68 -6.26 -13.78
CA VAL A 125 -14.44 -7.23 -12.69
C VAL A 125 -15.77 -7.82 -12.21
N LEU A 126 -16.76 -6.97 -11.90
CA LEU A 126 -18.08 -7.43 -11.45
C LEU A 126 -18.76 -8.31 -12.51
N ARG A 127 -18.66 -7.94 -13.79
CA ARG A 127 -19.20 -8.72 -14.91
C ARG A 127 -18.57 -10.11 -14.99
N ILE A 128 -17.24 -10.21 -14.91
CA ILE A 128 -16.51 -11.49 -14.94
C ILE A 128 -16.92 -12.36 -13.74
N LEU A 129 -16.93 -11.79 -12.53
CA LEU A 129 -17.32 -12.52 -11.32
C LEU A 129 -18.76 -13.04 -11.40
N ALA A 130 -19.69 -12.24 -11.92
CA ALA A 130 -21.11 -12.60 -11.98
C ALA A 130 -21.46 -13.57 -13.11
N LEU A 131 -20.84 -13.43 -14.29
CA LEU A 131 -21.24 -14.17 -15.49
C LEU A 131 -20.36 -15.38 -15.78
N ASP A 132 -19.07 -15.29 -15.45
CA ASP A 132 -18.08 -16.29 -15.86
C ASP A 132 -17.60 -17.18 -14.71
N ALA A 133 -17.90 -16.80 -13.46
CA ALA A 133 -17.61 -17.56 -12.25
C ALA A 133 -16.17 -18.14 -12.24
N PRO A 134 -15.13 -17.29 -12.34
CA PRO A 134 -13.75 -17.74 -12.42
C PRO A 134 -13.37 -18.55 -11.18
N VAL A 135 -12.44 -19.49 -11.34
CA VAL A 135 -12.02 -20.41 -10.26
C VAL A 135 -10.51 -20.41 -10.09
N ALA A 136 -10.06 -20.69 -8.86
CA ALA A 136 -8.65 -20.87 -8.52
C ALA A 136 -7.75 -19.71 -9.02
N SER A 137 -6.87 -19.97 -9.99
CA SER A 137 -5.95 -18.98 -10.56
C SER A 137 -6.66 -17.76 -11.13
N ASP A 138 -7.77 -17.98 -11.82
CA ASP A 138 -8.44 -16.95 -12.60
C ASP A 138 -9.15 -15.97 -11.65
N LEU A 139 -9.71 -16.51 -10.56
CA LEU A 139 -10.30 -15.71 -9.49
C LEU A 139 -9.25 -14.87 -8.77
N ARG A 140 -8.10 -15.46 -8.44
CA ARG A 140 -7.00 -14.71 -7.78
C ARG A 140 -6.52 -13.55 -8.65
N LEU A 141 -6.35 -13.79 -9.96
CA LEU A 141 -5.93 -12.76 -10.90
C LEU A 141 -6.96 -11.63 -11.01
N VAL A 142 -8.26 -11.95 -11.09
CA VAL A 142 -9.32 -10.94 -11.13
C VAL A 142 -9.36 -10.09 -9.85
N VAL A 143 -9.19 -10.72 -8.67
CA VAL A 143 -9.13 -10.00 -7.40
C VAL A 143 -7.89 -9.12 -7.31
N ALA A 144 -6.72 -9.66 -7.65
CA ALA A 144 -5.46 -8.91 -7.67
C ALA A 144 -5.53 -7.71 -8.61
N VAL A 145 -6.11 -7.88 -9.80
CA VAL A 145 -6.37 -6.78 -10.74
C VAL A 145 -7.17 -5.66 -10.10
N LYS A 146 -8.26 -5.97 -9.38
CA LYS A 146 -9.06 -4.93 -8.72
C LYS A 146 -8.26 -4.22 -7.63
N SER A 147 -7.51 -4.96 -6.82
CA SER A 147 -6.64 -4.36 -5.79
C SER A 147 -5.63 -3.41 -6.44
N ILE A 148 -4.90 -3.87 -7.46
CA ILE A 148 -3.90 -3.08 -8.20
C ILE A 148 -4.52 -1.83 -8.81
N ALA A 149 -5.71 -1.91 -9.42
CA ALA A 149 -6.40 -0.73 -9.95
C ALA A 149 -6.69 0.30 -8.86
N THR A 150 -7.04 -0.15 -7.66
CA THR A 150 -7.26 0.73 -6.51
C THR A 150 -5.96 1.43 -6.09
N ASP A 151 -4.85 0.71 -6.02
CA ASP A 151 -3.54 1.31 -5.71
C ASP A 151 -3.08 2.30 -6.80
N LEU A 152 -3.36 2.03 -8.08
CA LEU A 152 -3.06 2.94 -9.19
C LEU A 152 -3.90 4.22 -9.18
N GLU A 153 -5.15 4.17 -8.72
CA GLU A 153 -5.98 5.35 -8.48
C GLU A 153 -5.38 6.20 -7.36
N ARG A 154 -4.92 5.56 -6.27
CA ARG A 154 -4.23 6.24 -5.17
C ARG A 154 -2.94 6.92 -5.61
N VAL A 155 -2.18 6.31 -6.52
CA VAL A 155 -1.01 6.94 -7.14
C VAL A 155 -1.39 8.23 -7.88
N GLY A 156 -2.48 8.21 -8.66
CA GLY A 156 -3.01 9.40 -9.34
C GLY A 156 -3.39 10.50 -8.35
N ASP A 157 -4.11 10.12 -7.30
CA ASP A 157 -4.48 10.99 -6.18
C ASP A 157 -3.27 11.69 -5.54
N ILE A 158 -2.22 10.92 -5.27
CA ILE A 158 -0.97 11.39 -4.65
C ILE A 158 -0.22 12.32 -5.61
N ALA A 159 -0.11 11.96 -6.90
CA ALA A 159 0.50 12.80 -7.92
C ALA A 159 -0.22 14.17 -8.04
N ARG A 160 -1.55 14.19 -7.92
CA ARG A 160 -2.34 15.43 -7.85
C ARG A 160 -1.96 16.28 -6.64
N ASN A 161 -1.70 15.66 -5.49
CA ASN A 161 -1.26 16.38 -4.29
C ASN A 161 0.16 16.94 -4.42
N ILE A 162 1.08 16.20 -5.05
CA ILE A 162 2.43 16.67 -5.40
C ILE A 162 2.34 17.90 -6.31
N ALA A 163 1.52 17.84 -7.36
CA ALA A 163 1.26 18.98 -8.24
C ALA A 163 0.63 20.17 -7.49
N GLY A 164 -0.19 19.91 -6.47
CA GLY A 164 -0.72 20.93 -5.58
C GLY A 164 0.36 21.63 -4.75
N CYS A 165 1.39 20.90 -4.32
CA CYS A 165 2.58 21.45 -3.66
C CYS A 165 3.43 22.25 -4.66
N ALA A 166 3.65 21.74 -5.87
CA ALA A 166 4.36 22.44 -6.94
C ALA A 166 3.78 23.83 -7.23
N ARG A 167 2.44 23.91 -7.32
CA ARG A 167 1.76 25.20 -7.49
C ARG A 167 2.02 26.17 -6.35
N ARG A 168 1.94 25.72 -5.08
CA ARG A 168 2.22 26.58 -3.92
C ARG A 168 3.67 27.05 -3.90
N LEU A 169 4.60 26.15 -4.23
CA LEU A 169 6.03 26.48 -4.36
C LEU A 169 6.28 27.53 -5.43
N SER A 170 5.54 27.54 -6.54
CA SER A 170 5.65 28.55 -7.61
C SER A 170 5.22 29.96 -7.17
N GLU A 171 4.39 30.07 -6.13
CA GLU A 171 3.83 31.34 -5.63
C GLU A 171 4.75 32.05 -4.61
N VAL A 172 5.83 31.39 -4.17
CA VAL A 172 6.79 31.88 -3.19
C VAL A 172 8.19 31.97 -3.80
N PRO A 173 9.14 32.72 -3.20
CA PRO A 173 10.52 32.80 -3.70
C PRO A 173 11.16 31.41 -3.87
N GLU A 174 11.90 31.25 -4.96
CA GLU A 174 12.60 30.00 -5.26
C GLU A 174 13.70 29.72 -4.24
N ILE A 175 13.80 28.45 -3.85
CA ILE A 175 14.87 27.91 -3.03
C ILE A 175 15.57 26.79 -3.80
N GLY A 176 16.84 26.54 -3.48
CA GLY A 176 17.54 25.39 -4.03
C GLY A 176 16.92 24.08 -3.55
N LEU A 177 16.48 23.23 -4.48
CA LEU A 177 15.91 21.93 -4.15
C LEU A 177 17.01 20.99 -3.62
N PRO A 178 16.75 20.25 -2.53
CA PRO A 178 17.72 19.33 -1.95
C PRO A 178 17.99 18.14 -2.90
N PRO A 179 19.25 17.69 -3.07
CA PRO A 179 19.57 16.49 -3.85
C PRO A 179 18.82 15.23 -3.39
N GLU A 180 18.53 15.15 -2.10
CA GLU A 180 17.78 14.06 -1.48
C GLU A 180 16.37 13.92 -2.08
N LEU A 181 15.74 15.03 -2.47
CA LEU A 181 14.42 15.00 -3.11
C LEU A 181 14.45 14.34 -4.49
N HIS A 182 15.48 14.64 -5.30
CA HIS A 182 15.66 13.96 -6.60
C HIS A 182 15.88 12.46 -6.40
N SER A 183 16.74 12.12 -5.44
CA SER A 183 17.06 10.73 -5.10
C SER A 183 15.85 9.95 -4.59
N LEU A 184 14.96 10.56 -3.81
CA LEU A 184 13.71 9.97 -3.35
C LEU A 184 12.72 9.81 -4.52
N ALA A 185 12.56 10.85 -5.34
CA ALA A 185 11.67 10.82 -6.49
C ALA A 185 12.03 9.74 -7.51
N ASP A 186 13.31 9.55 -7.80
CA ASP A 186 13.78 8.51 -8.72
C ASP A 186 13.51 7.10 -8.18
N ASP A 187 13.74 6.86 -6.88
CA ASP A 187 13.49 5.56 -6.26
C ASP A 187 11.98 5.26 -6.20
N SER A 188 11.12 6.21 -5.81
CA SER A 188 9.66 6.04 -5.81
C SER A 188 9.10 5.75 -7.21
N ARG A 189 9.59 6.44 -8.25
CA ARG A 189 9.22 6.17 -9.65
C ARG A 189 9.68 4.78 -10.09
N ALA A 190 10.90 4.38 -9.71
CA ALA A 190 11.43 3.07 -10.03
C ALA A 190 10.63 1.96 -9.35
N ALA A 191 10.24 2.13 -8.08
CA ALA A 191 9.41 1.18 -7.35
C ALA A 191 8.06 0.96 -8.06
N LEU A 192 7.35 2.05 -8.38
CA LEU A 192 6.08 1.97 -9.11
C LEU A 192 6.24 1.25 -10.45
N ARG A 193 7.22 1.66 -11.26
CA ARG A 193 7.48 1.03 -12.57
C ARG A 193 7.80 -0.46 -12.44
N ASN A 194 8.64 -0.82 -11.48
CA ASN A 194 9.03 -2.22 -11.27
C ASN A 194 7.85 -3.07 -10.78
N ALA A 195 6.96 -2.52 -9.94
CA ALA A 195 5.74 -3.19 -9.50
C ALA A 195 4.75 -3.40 -10.65
N VAL A 196 4.58 -2.39 -11.51
CA VAL A 196 3.76 -2.50 -12.72
C VAL A 196 4.34 -3.52 -13.70
N GLN A 197 5.66 -3.53 -13.87
CA GLN A 197 6.34 -4.49 -14.75
C GLN A 197 6.20 -5.93 -14.23
N SER A 198 6.37 -6.15 -12.93
CA SER A 198 6.18 -7.48 -12.33
C SER A 198 4.73 -7.96 -12.49
N PHE A 199 3.74 -7.06 -12.46
CA PHE A 199 2.35 -7.39 -12.77
C PHE A 199 2.13 -7.70 -14.27
N ALA A 200 2.76 -6.94 -15.17
CA ALA A 200 2.67 -7.18 -16.61
C ALA A 200 3.17 -8.59 -16.96
N ASP A 201 4.30 -8.99 -16.38
CA ASP A 201 4.94 -10.28 -16.61
C ASP A 201 4.39 -11.40 -15.71
N LEU A 202 3.60 -11.04 -14.70
CA LEU A 202 3.14 -11.93 -13.62
C LEU A 202 4.33 -12.64 -12.94
N ASP A 203 5.38 -11.89 -12.65
CA ASP A 203 6.65 -12.36 -12.10
C ASP A 203 6.73 -12.10 -10.57
N PRO A 204 6.58 -13.15 -9.73
CA PRO A 204 6.63 -12.99 -8.28
C PRO A 204 8.03 -12.68 -7.74
N ASP A 205 9.10 -13.05 -8.45
CA ASP A 205 10.48 -12.76 -8.01
C ASP A 205 10.82 -11.30 -8.27
N ALA A 206 10.42 -10.77 -9.43
CA ALA A 206 10.48 -9.33 -9.69
C ALA A 206 9.67 -8.52 -8.67
N ALA A 207 8.50 -9.02 -8.27
CA ALA A 207 7.68 -8.38 -7.25
C ALA A 207 8.37 -8.35 -5.87
N ARG A 208 9.00 -9.44 -5.43
CA ARG A 208 9.77 -9.46 -4.17
C ARG A 208 10.91 -8.45 -4.15
N ASN A 209 11.59 -8.24 -5.28
CA ASN A 209 12.64 -7.22 -5.36
C ASN A 209 12.11 -5.80 -5.11
N VAL A 210 10.84 -5.52 -5.43
CA VAL A 210 10.20 -4.24 -5.08
C VAL A 210 10.04 -4.12 -3.57
N LEU A 211 9.57 -5.18 -2.92
CA LEU A 211 9.39 -5.20 -1.46
C LEU A 211 10.72 -5.01 -0.71
N GLU A 212 11.80 -5.59 -1.20
CA GLU A 212 13.14 -5.44 -0.61
C GLU A 212 13.73 -4.03 -0.79
N ALA A 213 13.27 -3.28 -1.78
CA ALA A 213 13.77 -1.93 -2.07
C ALA A 213 13.05 -0.83 -1.27
N ASP A 214 11.94 -1.15 -0.60
CA ASP A 214 11.05 -0.20 0.07
C ASP A 214 11.70 0.49 1.28
N ASP A 215 12.42 -0.27 2.12
CA ASP A 215 13.14 0.25 3.30
C ASP A 215 14.05 1.45 2.94
N LYS A 216 14.59 1.48 1.72
CA LYS A 216 15.46 2.56 1.24
C LYS A 216 14.68 3.84 0.89
N ILE A 217 13.42 3.72 0.46
CA ILE A 217 12.54 4.86 0.20
C ILE A 217 12.20 5.52 1.54
N ASP A 218 11.82 4.73 2.54
CA ASP A 218 11.56 5.19 3.90
C ASP A 218 12.76 5.95 4.46
N GLU A 219 13.97 5.37 4.42
CA GLU A 219 15.19 6.01 4.91
C GLU A 219 15.44 7.38 4.26
N LYS A 220 15.22 7.50 2.95
CA LYS A 220 15.41 8.75 2.20
C LYS A 220 14.36 9.81 2.51
N GLU A 221 13.10 9.41 2.71
CA GLU A 221 12.04 10.31 3.16
C GLU A 221 12.41 10.92 4.51
N ASP A 222 12.83 10.06 5.42
CA ASP A 222 13.27 10.39 6.77
C ASP A 222 14.46 11.37 6.78
N GLU A 223 15.44 11.16 5.89
CA GLU A 223 16.57 12.07 5.67
C GLU A 223 16.13 13.45 5.14
N LEU A 224 15.26 13.47 4.13
CA LEU A 224 14.75 14.70 3.52
C LEU A 224 13.90 15.52 4.51
N ILE A 225 13.07 14.86 5.32
CA ILE A 225 12.28 15.52 6.36
C ILE A 225 13.19 16.14 7.41
N ARG A 226 14.22 15.41 7.88
CA ARG A 226 15.20 15.95 8.85
C ARG A 226 15.95 17.15 8.29
N SER A 227 16.39 17.07 7.05
CA SER A 227 17.05 18.20 6.35
C SER A 227 16.14 19.43 6.27
N SER A 228 14.86 19.23 5.93
CA SER A 228 13.86 20.30 5.86
C SER A 228 13.58 20.92 7.22
N ILE A 229 13.53 20.11 8.30
CA ILE A 229 13.34 20.61 9.67
C ILE A 229 14.53 21.47 10.11
N ASN A 230 15.77 21.05 9.83
CA ASN A 230 16.95 21.85 10.16
C ASN A 230 16.92 23.20 9.42
N ARG A 231 16.52 23.22 8.14
CA ARG A 231 16.34 24.45 7.36
C ARG A 231 15.29 25.39 7.96
N LEU A 232 14.22 24.87 8.55
CA LEU A 232 13.21 25.68 9.23
C LEU A 232 13.77 26.43 10.44
N GLU A 233 14.77 25.86 11.12
CA GLU A 233 15.44 26.50 12.26
C GLU A 233 16.43 27.59 11.80
N ASP A 234 17.16 27.33 10.72
CA ASP A 234 18.23 28.21 10.22
C ASP A 234 17.69 29.38 9.37
N GLU A 235 16.67 29.14 8.53
CA GLU A 235 16.15 30.10 7.54
C GLU A 235 14.61 30.24 7.63
N PRO A 236 14.07 30.98 8.61
CA PRO A 236 12.62 31.07 8.85
C PRO A 236 11.82 31.64 7.67
N ASP A 237 12.45 32.42 6.80
CA ASP A 237 11.81 32.99 5.60
C ASP A 237 11.48 31.91 4.54
N GLU A 238 12.13 30.74 4.59
CA GLU A 238 11.86 29.58 3.72
C GLU A 238 10.76 28.65 4.25
N THR A 239 10.08 29.03 5.36
CA THR A 239 9.15 28.12 6.07
C THR A 239 8.10 27.47 5.17
N ARG A 240 7.50 28.24 4.26
CA ARG A 240 6.45 27.72 3.37
C ARG A 240 7.00 26.68 2.40
N GLN A 241 8.18 26.94 1.85
CA GLN A 241 8.85 26.05 0.91
C GLN A 241 9.22 24.74 1.59
N GLN A 242 9.84 24.80 2.77
CA GLN A 242 10.26 23.60 3.50
C GLN A 242 9.05 22.73 3.93
N ILE A 243 7.92 23.32 4.32
CA ILE A 243 6.69 22.57 4.60
C ILE A 243 6.18 21.84 3.35
N ASP A 244 6.16 22.51 2.19
CA ASP A 244 5.73 21.88 0.95
C ASP A 244 6.70 20.77 0.50
N LEU A 245 8.01 20.92 0.74
CA LEU A 245 9.00 19.86 0.50
C LEU A 245 8.79 18.63 1.40
N ILE A 246 8.44 18.83 2.67
CA ILE A 246 8.07 17.74 3.59
C ILE A 246 6.84 16.99 3.06
N PHE A 247 5.81 17.70 2.60
CA PHE A 247 4.64 17.04 2.02
C PHE A 247 4.97 16.26 0.75
N VAL A 248 5.84 16.81 -0.11
CA VAL A 248 6.29 16.08 -1.30
C VAL A 248 7.06 14.81 -0.91
N ALA A 249 7.93 14.86 0.11
CA ALA A 249 8.64 13.69 0.62
C ALA A 249 7.67 12.59 1.05
N GLN A 250 6.70 12.93 1.91
CA GLN A 250 5.66 12.01 2.38
C GLN A 250 4.80 11.47 1.24
N HIS A 251 4.53 12.27 0.23
CA HIS A 251 3.80 11.81 -0.94
C HIS A 251 4.61 10.80 -1.77
N LEU A 252 5.92 10.99 -1.89
CA LEU A 252 6.79 10.06 -2.62
C LEU A 252 7.00 8.74 -1.89
N GLU A 253 7.10 8.75 -0.56
CA GLU A 253 7.11 7.52 0.25
C GLU A 253 5.81 6.73 0.05
N ARG A 254 4.66 7.42 0.09
CA ARG A 254 3.36 6.78 -0.17
C ARG A 254 3.22 6.18 -1.57
N ILE A 255 3.97 6.67 -2.57
CA ILE A 255 4.05 6.01 -3.88
C ILE A 255 4.78 4.67 -3.76
N GLY A 256 5.84 4.60 -2.95
CA GLY A 256 6.53 3.36 -2.57
C GLY A 256 5.59 2.35 -1.92
N ASP A 257 4.83 2.78 -0.90
CA ASP A 257 3.78 1.97 -0.26
C ASP A 257 2.78 1.36 -1.27
N HIS A 258 2.30 2.15 -2.23
CA HIS A 258 1.38 1.63 -3.24
C HIS A 258 2.09 0.70 -4.23
N ALA A 259 3.38 0.90 -4.51
CA ALA A 259 4.16 -0.04 -5.30
C ALA A 259 4.37 -1.38 -4.59
N THR A 260 4.59 -1.38 -3.26
CA THR A 260 4.69 -2.62 -2.49
C THR A 260 3.36 -3.36 -2.43
N ASN A 261 2.23 -2.65 -2.23
CA ASN A 261 0.90 -3.27 -2.31
C ASN A 261 0.67 -3.96 -3.67
N ILE A 262 1.03 -3.31 -4.77
CA ILE A 262 0.92 -3.89 -6.12
C ILE A 262 1.79 -5.17 -6.21
N ALA A 263 3.03 -5.11 -5.73
CA ALA A 263 3.94 -6.25 -5.75
C ALA A 263 3.41 -7.43 -4.89
N GLU A 264 2.83 -7.18 -3.72
CA GLU A 264 2.19 -8.21 -2.91
C GLU A 264 1.03 -8.90 -3.64
N GLU A 265 0.21 -8.13 -4.37
CA GLU A 265 -0.89 -8.67 -5.19
C GLU A 265 -0.38 -9.54 -6.35
N VAL A 266 0.79 -9.22 -6.94
CA VAL A 266 1.44 -10.06 -7.95
C VAL A 266 1.84 -11.42 -7.36
N VAL A 267 2.47 -11.43 -6.19
CA VAL A 267 2.85 -12.69 -5.51
C VAL A 267 1.61 -13.51 -5.17
N LEU A 268 0.55 -12.86 -4.67
CA LEU A 268 -0.72 -13.53 -4.38
C LEU A 268 -1.34 -14.15 -5.64
N ALA A 269 -1.35 -13.42 -6.75
CA ALA A 269 -1.91 -13.89 -8.01
C ALA A 269 -1.15 -15.11 -8.53
N ALA A 270 0.19 -15.02 -8.58
CA ALA A 270 1.08 -16.05 -9.12
C ALA A 270 1.13 -17.31 -8.25
N GLU A 271 1.30 -17.16 -6.94
CA GLU A 271 1.65 -18.27 -6.04
C GLU A 271 0.55 -18.66 -5.06
N ALA A 272 -0.53 -17.89 -4.96
CA ALA A 272 -1.54 -18.02 -3.90
C ALA A 272 -1.00 -17.79 -2.48
N THR A 273 0.14 -17.10 -2.36
CA THR A 273 0.76 -16.73 -1.09
C THR A 273 0.37 -15.30 -0.72
N ASN A 274 -0.19 -15.10 0.47
CA ASN A 274 -0.47 -13.76 0.97
C ASN A 274 0.70 -13.25 1.82
N LEU A 275 1.38 -12.21 1.33
CA LEU A 275 2.52 -11.60 2.02
C LEU A 275 2.11 -10.49 3.01
N LYS A 276 0.85 -10.03 2.96
CA LYS A 276 0.36 -8.93 3.81
C LYS A 276 0.54 -9.25 5.28
N HIS A 277 1.22 -8.35 5.99
CA HIS A 277 1.49 -8.46 7.42
C HIS A 277 2.21 -9.75 7.85
N SER A 278 2.84 -10.49 6.92
CA SER A 278 3.47 -11.78 7.19
C SER A 278 4.53 -11.71 8.31
N GLY A 279 5.31 -10.64 8.37
CA GLY A 279 6.27 -10.39 9.46
C GLY A 279 5.64 -10.09 10.83
N LYS A 280 4.40 -9.57 10.87
CA LYS A 280 3.67 -9.21 12.11
C LYS A 280 2.79 -10.36 12.62
N LEU A 281 2.23 -11.16 11.72
CA LEU A 281 1.28 -12.22 12.06
C LEU A 281 1.97 -13.53 12.46
N GLY A 282 3.26 -13.68 12.16
CA GLY A 282 3.97 -14.94 12.30
C GLY A 282 3.45 -15.96 11.29
N THR A 283 4.33 -16.69 10.63
CA THR A 283 3.93 -17.74 9.70
C THR A 283 3.09 -18.79 10.44
N GLN A 284 1.82 -18.96 10.09
CA GLN A 284 1.01 -20.10 10.55
C GLN A 284 1.37 -21.36 9.77
#